data_AF-A0A1Y4WR98-F1
#
_entry.id   AF-A0A1Y4WR98-F1
#
_cell.length_a   1.000
_cell.length_b   1.000
_cell.length_c   1.000
_cell.angle_alpha   90.00
_cell.angle_beta   90.00
_cell.angle_gamma   90.00
#
_symmetry.space_group_name_H-M   'P 1'
#
loop_
_entity.id
_entity.type
_entity.pdbx_description
1 polymer ?
#
loop_
_entity_poly.entity_id
_entity_poly.type
_entity_poly.pdbx_seq_one_letter_code
_entity_poly.pdbx_strand_id
1 'polypeptide(L)' 'MLRKYTVTIEEQIVQEFPVEAYDLSHALETAEAAYKQGELVVQPSAPTTRLIMARHNKTGKTTGWREF' A
#
# COMPACT_ATOMS: atom_id res chain seq x y z
N MET A 1 28.01 -7.67 -21.12
CA MET A 1 27.29 -8.81 -20.48
C MET A 1 26.01 -8.29 -19.84
N LEU A 2 24.89 -9.00 -20.05
CA LEU A 2 23.62 -8.74 -19.37
C LEU A 2 23.78 -9.05 -17.87
N ARG A 3 23.14 -8.26 -17.00
CA ARG A 3 23.14 -8.48 -15.54
C ARG A 3 21.72 -8.82 -15.09
N LYS A 4 21.59 -9.69 -14.09
CA LYS A 4 20.30 -10.04 -13.48
C LYS A 4 20.00 -9.10 -12.32
N TYR A 5 18.80 -8.55 -12.34
CA TYR A 5 18.24 -7.70 -11.29
C TYR A 5 16.90 -8.27 -10.86
N THR A 6 16.52 -8.04 -9.62
CA THR A 6 15.16 -8.21 -9.12
C THR A 6 14.56 -6.82 -9.01
N VAL A 7 13.40 -6.62 -9.61
CA VAL A 7 12.60 -5.40 -9.46
C VAL A 7 11.47 -5.71 -8.49
N THR A 8 11.26 -4.80 -7.55
CA THR A 8 10.09 -4.82 -6.65
C THR A 8 9.24 -3.61 -6.97
N ILE A 9 7.95 -3.84 -7.15
CA ILE A 9 6.92 -2.83 -7.33
C ILE A 9 6.03 -2.89 -6.10
N GLU A 10 5.80 -1.73 -5.50
CA GLU A 10 4.84 -1.54 -4.41
C GLU A 10 3.69 -0.68 -4.94
N GLU A 11 2.46 -1.11 -4.70
CA GLU A 11 1.24 -0.43 -5.12
C GLU A 11 0.38 -0.15 -3.89
N GLN A 12 -0.11 1.09 -3.77
CA GLN A 12 -1.02 1.49 -2.69
C GLN A 12 -2.42 1.77 -3.25
N ILE A 13 -3.42 1.05 -2.75
CA ILE A 13 -4.84 1.30 -3.01
C ILE A 13 -5.44 1.96 -1.78
N VAL A 14 -6.21 3.04 -1.98
CA VAL A 14 -6.90 3.79 -0.92
C VAL A 14 -8.36 3.95 -1.29
N GLN A 15 -9.24 3.79 -0.31
CA GLN A 15 -10.68 4.00 -0.45
C GLN A 15 -11.20 4.68 0.82
N GLU A 16 -12.08 5.68 0.63
CA GLU A 16 -12.76 6.36 1.72
C GLU A 16 -14.04 5.63 2.12
N PHE A 17 -14.35 5.64 3.41
CA PHE A 17 -15.57 5.07 3.96
C PHE A 17 -16.26 6.10 4.86
N PRO A 18 -17.55 6.37 4.68
CA PRO A 18 -18.30 7.16 5.64
C PRO A 18 -18.49 6.35 6.93
N VAL A 19 -18.30 7.00 8.07
CA VAL A 19 -18.50 6.40 9.40
C VAL A 19 -19.24 7.41 10.26
N GLU A 20 -20.26 6.95 10.99
CA GLU A 20 -20.94 7.75 12.00
C GLU A 20 -20.22 7.57 13.35
N ALA A 21 -19.79 8.67 13.95
CA ALA A 21 -19.05 8.67 15.21
C ALA A 21 -19.24 9.99 15.97
N TYR A 22 -18.83 10.01 17.24
CA TYR A 22 -18.97 11.16 18.13
C TYR A 22 -17.82 12.16 17.96
N ASP A 23 -16.63 11.65 17.63
CA ASP A 23 -15.41 12.40 17.39
C ASP A 23 -14.44 11.60 16.49
N LEU A 24 -13.27 12.17 16.21
CA LEU A 24 -12.28 11.55 15.32
C LEU A 24 -11.66 10.27 15.89
N SER A 25 -11.48 10.18 17.21
CA SER A 25 -10.92 8.98 17.83
C SER A 25 -11.93 7.83 17.74
N HIS A 26 -13.19 8.10 18.08
CA HIS A 26 -14.27 7.12 17.92
C HIS A 26 -14.43 6.71 16.45
N ALA A 27 -14.31 7.64 15.49
CA ALA A 27 -14.39 7.31 14.06
C ALA A 27 -13.32 6.29 13.63
N LEU A 28 -12.08 6.43 14.13
CA LEU A 28 -11.00 5.48 13.86
C LEU A 28 -11.27 4.11 14.49
N GLU A 29 -11.73 4.08 15.74
CA GLU A 29 -12.07 2.83 16.44
C GLU A 29 -13.23 2.09 15.74
N THR A 30 -14.28 2.82 15.33
CA THR A 30 -15.41 2.25 14.59
C THR A 30 -14.97 1.71 13.24
N ALA A 31 -14.16 2.47 12.48
CA ALA A 31 -13.65 2.03 11.17
C ALA A 31 -12.75 0.79 11.30
N GLU A 32 -11.84 0.75 12.28
CA GLU A 32 -10.96 -0.39 12.51
C GLU A 32 -11.75 -1.65 12.89
N ALA A 33 -12.75 -1.51 13.78
CA ALA A 33 -13.61 -2.61 14.18
C ALA A 33 -14.42 -3.16 12.99
N ALA A 34 -15.04 -2.29 12.20
CA ALA A 34 -15.81 -2.67 11.01
C ALA A 34 -14.94 -3.32 9.93
N TYR A 35 -13.70 -2.83 9.73
CA TYR A 35 -12.74 -3.47 8.82
C TYR A 35 -12.34 -4.87 9.29
N LYS A 36 -12.05 -5.04 10.59
CA LYS A 36 -11.71 -6.36 11.17
C LYS A 36 -12.86 -7.36 11.08
N GLN A 37 -14.11 -6.89 11.07
CA GLN A 37 -15.31 -7.70 10.91
C GLN A 37 -15.66 -7.98 9.43
N GLY A 38 -14.96 -7.33 8.49
CA GLY A 38 -15.19 -7.49 7.05
C GLY A 38 -16.34 -6.66 6.49
N GLU A 39 -16.85 -5.69 7.25
CA GLU A 39 -17.91 -4.77 6.79
C GLU A 39 -17.33 -3.66 5.91
N LEU A 40 -16.14 -3.15 6.27
CA LEU A 40 -15.37 -2.25 5.41
C LEU A 40 -14.34 -3.07 4.64
N VAL A 41 -14.38 -3.00 3.32
CA VAL A 41 -13.46 -3.71 2.42
C VAL A 41 -12.99 -2.76 1.34
N VAL A 42 -11.69 -2.51 1.32
CA VAL A 42 -11.04 -1.76 0.23
C VAL A 42 -11.19 -2.59 -1.04
N GLN A 43 -11.89 -2.04 -2.02
CA GLN A 43 -12.13 -2.69 -3.29
C GLN A 43 -10.87 -2.65 -4.16
N PRO A 44 -10.60 -3.67 -4.98
CA PRO A 44 -9.58 -3.58 -6.01
C PRO A 44 -9.83 -2.38 -6.92
N SER A 45 -8.82 -1.52 -7.07
CA SER A 45 -8.86 -0.35 -7.96
C SER A 45 -7.49 -0.07 -8.56
N ALA A 46 -7.40 0.95 -9.44
CA ALA A 46 -6.11 1.48 -9.84
C ALA A 46 -5.35 1.99 -8.59
N PRO A 47 -4.04 1.69 -8.46
CA PRO A 47 -3.24 2.21 -7.37
C PRO A 47 -3.17 3.74 -7.38
N THR A 48 -3.28 4.33 -6.19
CA THR A 48 -3.07 5.76 -5.95
C THR A 48 -1.60 6.14 -5.97
N THR A 49 -0.72 5.22 -5.57
CA THR A 49 0.74 5.39 -5.58
C THR A 49 1.40 4.13 -6.11
N ARG A 50 2.47 4.29 -6.89
CA ARG A 50 3.33 3.21 -7.36
C ARG A 50 4.79 3.54 -7.06
N LEU A 51 5.46 2.65 -6.34
CA LEU A 51 6.89 2.76 -6.06
C LEU A 51 7.65 1.60 -6.71
N ILE A 52 8.87 1.89 -7.16
CA ILE A 52 9.76 0.91 -7.77
C ILE A 52 11.15 0.97 -7.15
N MET A 53 11.71 -0.20 -6.88
CA MET A 53 13.12 -0.36 -6.54
C MET A 53 13.75 -1.53 -7.27
N ALA A 54 15.07 -1.50 -7.45
CA ALA A 54 15.81 -2.59 -8.04
C ALA A 54 16.91 -3.09 -7.10
N ARG A 55 17.17 -4.40 -7.13
CA ARG A 55 18.26 -5.07 -6.44
C ARG A 55 19.15 -5.79 -7.44
N HIS A 56 20.47 -5.60 -7.35
CA HIS A 56 21.44 -6.34 -8.15
C HIS A 56 21.67 -7.75 -7.56
N ASN A 57 21.37 -8.80 -8.33
CA ASN A 57 21.27 -10.17 -7.77
C ASN A 57 22.60 -10.73 -7.24
N LYS A 58 23.73 -10.32 -7.84
CA LYS A 58 25.06 -10.77 -7.38
C LYS A 58 25.58 -10.04 -6.15
N THR A 59 25.35 -8.73 -6.05
CA THR A 59 26.00 -7.87 -5.06
C THR A 59 25.08 -7.47 -3.93
N GLY A 60 23.78 -7.74 -4.04
CA GLY A 60 22.77 -7.31 -3.07
C GLY A 60 22.46 -5.81 -3.06
N LYS A 61 23.28 -4.97 -3.72
CA LYS A 61 23.08 -3.51 -3.79
C LYS A 61 21.69 -3.17 -4.35
N THR A 62 20.99 -2.29 -3.66
CA THR A 62 19.67 -1.78 -4.04
C THR A 62 19.72 -0.33 -4.51
N THR A 63 18.72 0.08 -5.28
CA THR A 63 18.34 1.50 -5.40
C THR A 63 17.53 1.92 -4.18
N GLY A 64 17.31 3.23 -4.01
CA GLY A 64 16.16 3.69 -3.22
C GLY A 64 14.85 3.40 -3.95
N TRP A 65 13.74 3.50 -3.23
CA TRP A 65 12.40 3.56 -3.82
C TRP A 65 12.23 4.88 -4.56
N ARG A 66 11.52 4.84 -5.70
CA ARG A 66 11.07 6.04 -6.42
C ARG A 66 9.68 5.82 -7.00
N GLU A 67 8.95 6.90 -7.21
CA GLU A 67 7.66 6.90 -7.92
C GLU A 67 7.83 6.72 -9.44
N PHE A 68 6.78 6.21 -10.11
CA PHE A 68 6.73 6.06 -11.57
C PHE A 68 5.29 6.06 -12.14
#